data_AF-A0A7X8WPR8-F1
#
_entry.id   AF-A0A7X8WPR8-F1
#
_cell.length_a   1.000
_cell.length_b   1.000
_cell.length_c   1.000
_cell.angle_alpha   90.00
_cell.angle_beta   90.00
_cell.angle_gamma   90.00
#
_symmetry.space_group_name_H-M   'P 1'
#
loop_
_entity.id
_entity.type
_entity.pdbx_description
1 polymer ?
#
loop_
_entity_poly.entity_id
_entity_poly.type
_entity_poly.pdbx_seq_one_letter_code
_entity_poly.pdbx_strand_id
1 'polypeptide(L)'
;MLNLCAIRRLQSALRSFEEQLKDETGLSFNDALLLCAVEKGVAEPSALAKELNLSPSRLTRVIDSLEERELVQRTLSITDRRSLVISLTEAGEELVHAYKCCELRLPEELEFTQEESWRHI
;
A
#
# COMPACT_ATOMS: atom_id res chain seq x y z
N MET A 1 12.70 -27.69 -10.86
CA MET A 1 12.85 -28.18 -9.47
C MET A 1 12.64 -26.99 -8.55
N LEU A 2 11.78 -27.09 -7.53
CA LEU A 2 11.44 -25.97 -6.65
C LEU A 2 12.62 -25.66 -5.70
N ASN A 3 13.14 -24.43 -5.69
CA ASN A 3 14.22 -24.03 -4.79
C ASN A 3 13.68 -23.29 -3.55
N LEU A 4 13.43 -24.03 -2.47
CA LEU A 4 12.90 -23.48 -1.22
C LEU A 4 13.84 -22.47 -0.54
N CYS A 5 15.15 -22.57 -0.77
CA CYS A 5 16.11 -21.61 -0.21
C CYS A 5 15.97 -20.23 -0.87
N ALA A 6 15.71 -20.18 -2.19
CA ALA A 6 15.46 -18.93 -2.91
C ALA A 6 14.15 -18.27 -2.43
N ILE A 7 13.09 -19.05 -2.23
CA ILE A 7 11.81 -18.56 -1.70
C ILE A 7 12.00 -17.96 -0.29
N ARG A 8 12.74 -18.65 0.58
CA ARG A 8 13.05 -18.13 1.92
C ARG A 8 13.85 -16.82 1.87
N ARG A 9 14.81 -16.69 0.95
CA ARG A 9 15.57 -15.44 0.76
C ARG A 9 14.65 -14.29 0.37
N LEU A 10 13.73 -14.51 -0.58
CA LEU A 10 12.72 -13.50 -0.95
C LEU A 10 11.83 -13.10 0.22
N GLN A 11 11.37 -14.07 1.02
CA GLN A 11 10.57 -13.79 2.22
C GLN A 11 11.34 -12.95 3.25
N SER A 12 12.64 -13.24 3.46
CA SER A 12 13.48 -12.47 4.36
C SER A 12 13.73 -11.05 3.83
N ALA A 13 13.99 -10.91 2.53
CA ALA A 13 14.18 -9.61 1.89
C ALA A 13 12.91 -8.75 2.00
N LEU A 14 11.74 -9.32 1.70
CA LEU A 14 10.45 -8.64 1.86
C LEU A 14 10.24 -8.18 3.30
N ARG A 15 10.43 -9.07 4.29
CA ARG A 15 10.29 -8.70 5.70
C ARG A 15 11.22 -7.55 6.10
N SER A 16 12.49 -7.61 5.67
CA SER A 16 13.45 -6.55 5.98
C SER A 16 13.03 -5.20 5.38
N PHE A 17 12.45 -5.23 4.17
CA PHE A 17 11.91 -4.02 3.54
C PHE A 17 10.67 -3.50 4.27
N GLU A 18 9.75 -4.38 4.66
CA GLU A 18 8.56 -4.01 5.45
C GLU A 18 8.94 -3.38 6.79
N GLU A 19 9.97 -3.91 7.45
CA GLU A 19 10.51 -3.37 8.70
C GLU A 19 11.12 -1.97 8.47
N GLN A 20 11.94 -1.79 7.44
CA GLN A 20 12.51 -0.49 7.11
C GLN A 20 11.43 0.55 6.78
N LEU A 21 10.46 0.18 5.93
CA LEU A 21 9.33 1.04 5.59
C LEU A 21 8.60 1.51 6.85
N LYS A 22 8.35 0.58 7.78
CA LYS A 22 7.67 0.88 9.04
C LYS A 22 8.49 1.78 9.94
N ASP A 23 9.79 1.56 10.04
CA ASP A 23 10.67 2.37 10.87
C ASP A 23 10.81 3.80 10.36
N GLU A 24 10.83 4.00 9.04
CA GLU A 24 10.95 5.33 8.43
C GLU A 24 9.63 6.11 8.37
N THR A 25 8.50 5.43 8.17
CA THR A 25 7.20 6.10 7.87
C THR A 25 6.12 5.85 8.93
N GLY A 26 6.33 4.90 9.83
CA GLY A 26 5.29 4.39 10.74
C GLY A 26 4.15 3.65 10.02
N LEU A 27 4.27 3.36 8.72
CA LEU A 27 3.28 2.63 7.94
C LEU A 27 3.53 1.13 7.98
N SER A 28 2.48 0.34 8.14
CA SER A 28 2.54 -1.07 7.75
C SER A 28 2.64 -1.18 6.22
N PHE A 29 3.06 -2.34 5.72
CA PHE A 29 3.09 -2.58 4.28
C PHE A 29 1.71 -2.41 3.62
N ASN A 30 0.64 -2.85 4.30
CA ASN A 30 -0.73 -2.68 3.80
C ASN A 30 -1.19 -1.22 3.80
N ASP A 31 -0.70 -0.42 4.76
CA ASP A 31 -1.01 1.01 4.82
C ASP A 31 -0.41 1.71 3.58
N ALA A 32 0.87 1.45 3.29
CA ALA A 32 1.56 1.99 2.13
C ALA A 32 0.95 1.51 0.80
N LEU A 33 0.54 0.24 0.72
CA LEU A 33 -0.18 -0.29 -0.45
C LEU A 33 -1.52 0.42 -0.65
N LEU A 34 -2.27 0.68 0.42
CA LEU A 34 -3.56 1.37 0.33
C LEU A 34 -3.38 2.79 -0.19
N LEU A 35 -2.44 3.54 0.39
CA LEU A 35 -2.15 4.91 -0.03
C LEU A 35 -1.71 4.96 -1.50
N CYS A 36 -0.87 4.01 -1.93
CA CYS A 36 -0.43 3.88 -3.32
C CYS A 36 -1.59 3.56 -4.28
N ALA A 37 -2.51 2.65 -3.90
CA ALA A 37 -3.66 2.31 -4.73
C ALA A 37 -4.63 3.49 -4.88
N VAL A 38 -4.90 4.21 -3.78
CA VAL A 38 -5.77 5.40 -3.82
C VAL A 38 -5.15 6.51 -4.67
N GLU A 39 -3.84 6.75 -4.55
CA GLU A 39 -3.12 7.70 -5.39
C GLU A 39 -3.19 7.34 -6.89
N LYS A 40 -3.16 6.04 -7.23
CA LYS A 40 -3.38 5.53 -8.60
C LYS A 40 -4.84 5.63 -9.08
N GLY A 41 -5.75 6.13 -8.24
CA GLY A 41 -7.16 6.38 -8.58
C GLY A 41 -8.14 5.30 -8.11
N VAL A 42 -7.69 4.33 -7.31
CA VAL A 42 -8.54 3.25 -6.81
C VAL A 42 -9.25 3.72 -5.55
N ALA A 43 -10.47 4.23 -5.71
CA ALA A 43 -11.19 4.89 -4.63
C ALA A 43 -12.24 4.00 -3.95
N GLU A 44 -12.75 2.95 -4.61
CA GLU A 44 -13.82 2.12 -4.06
C GLU A 44 -13.29 1.08 -3.06
N PRO A 45 -13.87 0.95 -1.85
CA PRO A 45 -13.43 -0.05 -0.87
C PRO A 45 -13.45 -1.49 -1.41
N SER A 46 -14.42 -1.85 -2.25
CA SER A 46 -14.47 -3.18 -2.88
C SER A 46 -13.34 -3.41 -3.89
N ALA A 47 -12.87 -2.36 -4.57
CA ALA A 47 -11.74 -2.45 -5.48
C ALA A 47 -10.42 -2.55 -4.68
N LEU A 48 -10.26 -1.70 -3.66
CA LEU A 48 -9.12 -1.74 -2.74
C LEU A 48 -8.97 -3.10 -2.07
N ALA A 49 -10.07 -3.72 -1.61
CA ALA A 49 -10.02 -5.05 -1.00
C ALA A 49 -9.46 -6.11 -1.95
N LYS A 50 -9.85 -6.05 -3.23
CA LYS A 50 -9.37 -6.98 -4.26
C LYS A 50 -7.91 -6.74 -4.60
N GLU A 51 -7.53 -5.49 -4.80
CA GLU A 51 -6.18 -5.11 -5.20
C GLU A 51 -5.15 -5.43 -4.10
N LEU A 52 -5.46 -5.12 -2.85
CA LEU A 52 -4.60 -5.44 -1.72
C LEU A 52 -4.73 -6.90 -1.25
N ASN A 53 -5.62 -7.69 -1.89
CA ASN A 53 -5.93 -9.06 -1.50
C ASN A 53 -6.30 -9.20 0.00
N LEU A 54 -7.11 -8.27 0.50
CA LEU A 54 -7.56 -8.19 1.89
C LEU A 54 -9.02 -8.60 2.01
N SER A 55 -9.36 -9.22 3.15
CA SER A 55 -10.78 -9.35 3.51
C SER A 55 -11.39 -7.97 3.74
N PRO A 56 -12.71 -7.78 3.49
CA PRO A 56 -13.37 -6.50 3.75
C PRO A 56 -13.15 -6.00 5.18
N SER A 57 -13.22 -6.90 6.16
CA SER A 57 -12.96 -6.59 7.57
C SER A 57 -11.54 -6.12 7.86
N ARG A 58 -10.54 -6.64 7.13
CA ARG A 58 -9.15 -6.22 7.29
C ARG A 58 -8.91 -4.90 6.60
N LEU A 59 -9.47 -4.70 5.41
CA LEU A 59 -9.43 -3.42 4.72
C LEU A 59 -10.05 -2.30 5.58
N THR A 60 -11.21 -2.52 6.18
CA THR A 60 -11.85 -1.53 7.05
C THR A 60 -10.91 -1.07 8.15
N ARG A 61 -10.20 -1.99 8.82
CA ARG A 61 -9.21 -1.65 9.86
C ARG A 61 -8.02 -0.84 9.34
N VAL A 62 -7.55 -1.14 8.12
CA VAL A 62 -6.47 -0.36 7.49
C VAL A 62 -6.96 1.06 7.22
N ILE A 63 -8.15 1.19 6.64
CA ILE A 63 -8.73 2.51 6.36
C ILE A 63 -9.00 3.28 7.67
N ASP A 64 -9.55 2.63 8.70
CA ASP A 64 -9.79 3.25 10.01
C ASP A 64 -8.47 3.77 10.60
N SER A 65 -7.41 2.96 10.60
CA SER A 65 -6.11 3.38 11.11
C SER A 65 -5.49 4.53 10.31
N LEU A 66 -5.71 4.58 9.00
CA LEU A 66 -5.20 5.67 8.15
C LEU A 66 -6.03 6.94 8.29
N GLU A 67 -7.34 6.83 8.49
CA GLU A 67 -8.25 7.94 8.73
C GLU A 67 -8.01 8.55 10.13
N GLU A 68 -7.76 7.73 11.15
CA GLU A 68 -7.32 8.17 12.49
C GLU A 68 -5.99 8.94 12.45
N ARG A 69 -5.14 8.64 11.48
CA ARG A 69 -3.87 9.34 11.22
C ARG A 69 -4.03 10.53 10.27
N GLU A 70 -5.26 10.85 9.86
CA GLU A 70 -5.58 11.93 8.94
C GLU A 70 -4.90 11.81 7.56
N LEU A 71 -4.58 10.59 7.12
CA LEU A 71 -3.91 10.31 5.84
C LEU A 71 -4.90 10.02 4.71
N VAL A 72 -6.09 9.55 5.05
CA VAL A 72 -7.20 9.28 4.12
C VAL A 72 -8.51 9.80 4.68
N GLN A 73 -9.50 9.95 3.81
CA GLN A 73 -10.85 10.32 4.20
C GLN A 73 -11.89 9.52 3.41
N ARG A 74 -13.02 9.22 4.06
CA ARG A 74 -14.19 8.61 3.43
C ARG A 74 -15.19 9.68 3.00
N THR A 75 -15.57 9.66 1.73
CA THR A 75 -16.65 10.52 1.22
C THR A 75 -17.71 9.71 0.48
N LEU A 76 -18.92 10.25 0.40
CA LEU A 76 -19.96 9.64 -0.43
C LEU A 76 -19.62 9.85 -1.90
N SER A 77 -19.77 8.81 -2.70
CA SER A 77 -19.59 8.88 -4.13
C SER A 77 -20.58 9.88 -4.75
N ILE A 78 -20.06 10.69 -5.67
CA ILE A 78 -20.85 11.67 -6.41
C ILE A 78 -21.76 10.95 -7.43
N THR A 79 -21.30 9.82 -7.95
CA THR A 79 -22.00 8.99 -8.95
C THR A 79 -23.09 8.12 -8.32
N ASP A 80 -22.81 7.55 -7.15
CA ASP A 80 -23.76 6.78 -6.36
C ASP A 80 -23.68 7.19 -4.89
N ARG A 81 -24.62 8.03 -4.44
CA ARG A 81 -24.65 8.59 -3.08
C ARG A 81 -24.83 7.55 -1.97
N ARG A 82 -25.05 6.27 -2.31
CA ARG A 82 -25.09 5.16 -1.36
C ARG A 82 -23.74 4.48 -1.17
N SER A 83 -22.78 4.76 -2.05
CA SER A 83 -21.46 4.15 -2.06
C SER A 83 -20.43 5.10 -1.45
N LEU A 84 -19.49 4.55 -0.69
CA LEU A 84 -18.35 5.28 -0.12
C LEU A 84 -17.15 5.19 -1.05
N VAL A 85 -16.36 6.26 -1.11
CA VAL A 85 -15.06 6.31 -1.77
C VAL A 85 -14.00 6.83 -0.80
N ILE A 86 -12.77 6.36 -0.99
CA ILE A 86 -11.59 6.76 -0.23
C ILE A 86 -10.78 7.73 -1.08
N SER A 87 -10.34 8.82 -0.48
CA SER A 87 -9.37 9.74 -1.07
C SER A 87 -8.24 10.02 -0.09
N LEU A 88 -7.08 10.38 -0.63
CA LEU A 88 -5.98 10.91 0.18
C LEU A 88 -6.36 12.29 0.73
N THR A 89 -5.81 12.60 1.89
CA THR A 89 -5.69 13.99 2.38
C THR A 89 -4.41 14.59 1.84
N GLU A 90 -4.20 15.89 2.04
CA GLU A 90 -2.93 16.56 1.72
C GLU A 90 -1.75 15.88 2.46
N ALA A 91 -1.91 15.57 3.74
CA ALA A 91 -0.92 14.82 4.53
C ALA A 91 -0.68 13.40 3.98
N GLY A 92 -1.73 12.74 3.47
CA GLY A 92 -1.61 11.46 2.78
C GLY A 92 -0.77 11.55 1.51
N GLU A 93 -1.02 12.55 0.67
CA GLU A 93 -0.27 12.79 -0.57
C GLU A 93 1.20 13.11 -0.28
N GLU A 94 1.48 13.97 0.70
CA GLU A 94 2.84 14.29 1.14
C GLU A 94 3.60 13.04 1.62
N LEU A 95 2.94 12.19 2.41
CA LEU A 95 3.56 10.96 2.91
C LEU A 95 3.87 9.98 1.79
N VAL A 96 2.95 9.83 0.82
CA VAL A 96 3.17 9.02 -0.39
C VAL A 96 4.37 9.52 -1.17
N HIS A 97 4.46 10.83 -1.36
CA HIS A 97 5.60 11.45 -2.04
C HIS A 97 6.89 11.23 -1.25
N ALA A 98 6.85 11.35 0.07
CA ALA A 98 8.00 11.17 0.95
C ALA A 98 8.60 9.78 0.78
N TYR A 99 7.86 8.69 0.97
CA TYR A 99 8.48 7.35 0.88
C TYR A 99 8.79 6.88 -0.55
N LYS A 100 8.17 7.48 -1.58
CA LYS A 100 8.56 7.25 -2.98
C LYS A 100 9.87 7.93 -3.36
N CYS A 101 10.17 9.07 -2.73
CA CYS A 101 11.38 9.84 -2.99
C CYS A 101 12.48 9.61 -1.94
N CYS A 102 12.13 9.13 -0.75
CA CYS A 102 13.07 8.56 0.18
C CYS A 102 13.67 7.32 -0.46
N GLU A 103 14.98 7.24 -0.38
CA GLU A 103 15.78 6.14 -0.89
C GLU A 103 15.62 4.94 0.06
N LEU A 104 14.39 4.43 0.21
CA LEU A 104 14.16 3.15 0.88
C LEU A 104 15.03 2.13 0.17
N ARG A 105 15.98 1.56 0.89
CA ARG A 105 16.93 0.63 0.30
C ARG A 105 16.19 -0.64 -0.05
N LEU A 106 15.91 -0.80 -1.33
CA LEU A 106 15.37 -2.04 -1.85
C LEU A 106 16.47 -3.11 -1.74
N PRO A 107 16.21 -4.25 -1.07
CA PRO A 107 17.12 -5.39 -1.09
C PRO A 107 17.38 -5.86 -2.52
N GLU A 108 18.58 -6.36 -2.81
CA GLU A 108 18.99 -6.88 -4.13
C GLU A 108 17.98 -7.91 -4.65
N GLU A 109 17.47 -8.77 -3.76
CA GLU A 109 16.47 -9.78 -4.12
C GLU A 109 15.14 -9.21 -4.61
N LEU A 110 14.85 -7.93 -4.38
CA LEU A 110 13.60 -7.26 -4.78
C LEU A 110 13.80 -6.24 -5.92
N GLU A 111 15.02 -6.01 -6.41
CA GLU A 111 15.31 -5.02 -7.46
C GLU A 111 14.49 -5.20 -8.73
N PHE A 112 14.14 -6.45 -9.06
CA PHE A 112 13.31 -6.79 -10.24
C PHE A 112 11.94 -6.10 -10.23
N THR A 113 11.45 -5.67 -9.06
CA THR A 113 10.17 -4.95 -8.93
C THR A 113 10.20 -3.55 -9.55
N GLN A 114 11.39 -3.01 -9.85
CA GLN A 114 11.55 -1.71 -10.52
C GLN A 114 11.46 -1.80 -12.05
N GLU A 115 11.45 -3.02 -12.60
CA GLU A 115 11.31 -3.24 -14.05
C GLU A 115 9.90 -2.89 -14.54
N GLU A 116 9.79 -2.34 -15.75
CA GLU A 116 8.48 -1.96 -16.33
C GLU A 116 7.50 -3.14 -16.45
N SER A 117 8.03 -4.35 -16.56
CA SER A 117 7.27 -5.61 -16.63
C SER A 117 6.46 -5.91 -15.35
N TRP A 118 6.85 -5.32 -14.21
CA TRP A 118 6.20 -5.54 -12.91
C TRP A 118 5.37 -4.33 -12.43
N ARG A 119 5.36 -3.21 -13.15
CA ARG A 119 4.62 -1.99 -12.76
C ARG A 119 3.10 -2.11 -12.80
N HIS A 120 2.57 -3.14 -13.47
CA HIS A 120 1.13 -3.37 -13.71
C HIS A 120 0.59 -4.66 -13.06
N ILE A 121 1.44 -5.37 -12.31
CA ILE A 121 1.06 -6.57 -11.55
C ILE A 121 0.74 -6.14 -10.12
#